data_AF-A0A7C5R5N1-F1
#
_entry.id   AF-A0A7C5R5N1-F1
#
_cell.length_a   1.000
_cell.length_b   1.000
_cell.length_c   1.000
_cell.angle_alpha   90.00
_cell.angle_beta   90.00
_cell.angle_gamma   90.00
#
_symmetry.space_group_name_H-M   'P 1'
#
loop_
_entity.id
_entity.type
_entity.pdbx_description
1 polymer ?
#
loop_
_entity_poly.entity_id
_entity_poly.type
_entity_poly.pdbx_seq_one_letter_code
_entity_poly.pdbx_strand_id
1 'polypeptide(L)'
;MKWLVLVLLVLGAALIFQMGLLAFGIYTLLSVALLSRFLVQASVRRVQVRRTCSHAVAEVGTTILVAIELVNDSPFPIPWLLLQDVLPFRAIAGPHPALAVRGSRIVMTLLWPRQRRRFHYQLHCRRRGYFQIGPLLLESGDLFGLFRKFRLADEPLFVMVYPEVVPLLSYDVASRRPIGEVVMTHRLYEDPTRIAGVRDYQAGDPLNRVHWKATARTGTLQSKVYEPSTVAGATLVIDFHAGSYRREDEPLRSERTITAAASIAHALNQMDQQVGLVSNGRDGADRIRVEGFRVPRITRHVARKLAEEDVREARLRPVVTTASRGPESFTRLWEQLARLELNQGLDFAQLLIEAGSRIPRDATALALLGDVTEMHVLALDEFQRRGYAVAAVVNEYDEERFQAAAGPLIAAGIPVYRVRDDASIADMCRQMVLA
;
A
#
# COMPACT_ATOMS: atom_id res chain seq x y z
N MET A 1 37.65 1.76 26.45
CA MET A 1 38.39 2.74 27.28
C MET A 1 39.35 2.09 28.27
N LYS A 2 38.98 1.00 28.97
CA LYS A 2 39.88 0.29 29.91
C LYS A 2 41.21 -0.21 29.29
N TRP A 3 41.21 -0.65 28.04
CA TRP A 3 42.40 -1.17 27.37
C TRP A 3 43.43 -0.09 26.96
N LEU A 4 42.98 1.15 26.70
CA LEU A 4 43.89 2.27 26.37
C LEU A 4 44.72 2.70 27.60
N VAL A 5 44.10 2.67 28.78
CA VAL A 5 44.80 2.96 30.04
C VAL A 5 45.88 1.91 30.30
N LEU A 6 45.57 0.63 30.04
CA LEU A 6 46.53 -0.46 30.17
C LEU A 6 47.71 -0.32 29.19
N VAL A 7 47.44 0.03 27.93
CA VAL A 7 48.49 0.28 26.92
C VAL A 7 49.39 1.47 27.32
N LEU A 8 48.82 2.56 27.85
CA LEU A 8 49.57 3.71 28.36
C LEU A 8 50.40 3.36 29.61
N LEU A 9 49.87 2.52 30.51
CA LEU A 9 50.57 2.04 31.70
C LEU A 9 51.78 1.16 31.33
N VAL A 10 51.59 0.25 30.37
CA VAL A 10 52.66 -0.63 29.85
C VAL A 10 53.71 0.18 29.10
N LEU A 11 53.31 1.21 28.34
CA LEU A 11 54.24 2.15 27.70
C LEU A 11 55.08 2.92 28.75
N GLY A 12 54.43 3.44 29.80
CA GLY A 12 55.09 4.13 30.90
C GLY A 12 56.09 3.23 31.63
N ALA A 13 55.70 1.98 31.92
CA ALA A 13 56.60 0.99 32.50
C ALA A 13 57.80 0.69 31.58
N ALA A 14 57.57 0.45 30.28
CA ALA A 14 58.64 0.17 29.33
C ALA A 14 59.67 1.32 29.23
N LEU A 15 59.22 2.57 29.34
CA LEU A 15 60.09 3.76 29.38
C LEU A 15 60.87 3.84 30.70
N ILE A 16 60.25 3.53 31.84
CA ILE A 16 60.90 3.52 33.17
C ILE A 16 61.99 2.44 33.23
N PHE A 17 61.72 1.24 32.70
CA PHE A 17 62.66 0.11 32.70
C PHE A 17 63.70 0.15 31.57
N GLN A 18 63.80 1.24 30.80
CA GLN A 18 64.71 1.40 29.65
C GLN A 18 64.63 0.28 28.60
N MET A 19 63.47 -0.34 28.46
CA MET A 19 63.23 -1.38 27.45
C MET A 19 62.97 -0.74 26.08
N GLY A 20 64.02 -0.20 25.46
CA GLY A 20 63.93 0.65 24.26
C GLY A 20 63.17 0.01 23.09
N LEU A 21 63.36 -1.29 22.86
CA LEU A 21 62.67 -2.03 21.79
C LEU A 21 61.16 -2.14 22.04
N LEU A 22 60.74 -2.41 23.28
CA LEU A 22 59.33 -2.50 23.66
C LEU A 22 58.65 -1.14 23.60
N ALA A 23 59.31 -0.10 24.11
CA ALA A 23 58.81 1.27 24.03
C ALA A 23 58.62 1.71 22.56
N PHE A 24 59.59 1.42 21.69
CA PHE A 24 59.48 1.69 20.26
C PHE A 24 58.32 0.93 19.61
N GLY A 25 58.19 -0.37 19.87
CA GLY A 25 57.10 -1.18 19.32
C GLY A 25 55.71 -0.67 19.74
N ILE A 26 55.53 -0.31 21.02
CA ILE A 26 54.26 0.24 21.51
C ILE A 26 53.98 1.61 20.91
N TYR A 27 54.98 2.50 20.83
CA TYR A 27 54.82 3.82 20.23
C TYR A 27 54.46 3.74 18.74
N THR A 28 55.12 2.88 17.96
CA THR A 28 54.82 2.67 16.55
C THR A 28 53.41 2.11 16.37
N LEU A 29 53.00 1.11 17.17
CA LEU A 29 51.66 0.53 17.08
C LEU A 29 50.58 1.54 17.47
N LEU A 30 50.80 2.35 18.50
CA LEU A 30 49.88 3.40 18.93
C LEU A 30 49.77 4.51 17.87
N SER A 31 50.89 4.90 17.28
CA SER A 31 50.93 5.90 16.20
C SER A 31 50.18 5.42 14.96
N VAL A 32 50.39 4.16 14.54
CA VAL A 32 49.66 3.54 13.43
C VAL A 32 48.17 3.47 13.72
N ALA A 33 47.78 3.08 14.94
CA ALA A 33 46.38 3.01 15.34
C ALA A 33 45.69 4.38 15.35
N LEU A 34 46.36 5.42 15.88
CA LEU A 34 45.84 6.79 15.88
C LEU A 34 45.73 7.35 14.46
N LEU A 35 46.75 7.16 13.63
CA LEU A 35 46.74 7.59 12.24
C LEU A 35 45.64 6.88 11.44
N SER A 36 45.51 5.56 11.61
CA SER A 36 44.45 4.74 11.02
C SER A 36 43.06 5.27 11.40
N ARG A 37 42.83 5.51 12.71
CA ARG A 37 41.58 6.09 13.21
C ARG A 37 41.30 7.46 12.61
N PHE A 38 42.30 8.34 12.53
CA PHE A 38 42.16 9.67 11.96
C PHE A 38 41.79 9.62 10.47
N LEU A 39 42.48 8.80 9.68
CA LEU A 39 42.22 8.63 8.25
C LEU A 39 40.82 8.08 7.97
N VAL A 40 40.38 7.05 8.71
CA VAL A 40 39.02 6.48 8.58
C VAL A 40 37.96 7.51 8.98
N GLN A 41 38.20 8.30 10.02
CA GLN A 41 37.26 9.33 10.45
C GLN A 41 37.14 10.47 9.44
N ALA A 42 38.25 10.95 8.90
CA ALA A 42 38.32 12.07 7.97
C ALA A 42 37.79 11.73 6.58
N SER A 43 38.11 10.55 6.06
CA SER A 43 37.80 10.16 4.67
C SER A 43 36.31 9.91 4.43
N VAL A 44 35.64 9.12 5.27
CA VAL A 44 34.21 8.75 5.11
C VAL A 44 33.26 9.93 5.33
N ARG A 45 33.68 10.96 6.08
CA ARG A 45 32.82 12.09 6.45
C ARG A 45 32.51 13.02 5.26
N ARG A 46 33.42 13.11 4.28
CA ARG A 46 33.29 14.00 3.11
C ARG A 46 32.94 13.25 1.82
N VAL A 47 32.44 12.02 1.94
CA VAL A 47 31.82 11.34 0.79
C VAL A 47 30.44 11.96 0.56
N GLN A 48 30.25 12.55 -0.61
CA GLN A 48 28.94 12.96 -1.11
C GLN A 48 28.33 11.81 -1.90
N VAL A 49 27.03 11.62 -1.71
CA VAL A 49 26.24 10.56 -2.33
C VAL A 49 25.03 11.23 -2.95
N ARG A 50 24.70 10.84 -4.17
CA ARG A 50 23.45 11.23 -4.82
C ARG A 50 22.82 10.01 -5.46
N ARG A 51 21.63 9.63 -5.01
CA ARG A 51 20.76 8.66 -5.68
C ARG A 51 19.84 9.37 -6.65
N THR A 52 19.68 8.80 -7.84
CA THR A 52 18.64 9.16 -8.80
C THR A 52 17.89 7.91 -9.22
N CYS A 53 16.60 8.05 -9.49
CA CYS A 53 15.78 6.99 -10.09
C CYS A 53 15.15 7.51 -11.37
N SER A 54 14.94 6.62 -12.34
CA SER A 54 14.31 6.99 -13.62
C SER A 54 12.88 7.50 -13.43
N HIS A 55 12.10 6.84 -12.57
CA HIS A 55 10.72 7.20 -12.26
C HIS A 55 10.46 7.09 -10.76
N ALA A 56 9.77 8.09 -10.18
CA ALA A 56 9.26 8.04 -8.81
C ALA A 56 7.89 7.36 -8.72
N VAL A 57 7.18 7.30 -9.85
CA VAL A 57 5.87 6.66 -9.98
C VAL A 57 5.92 5.73 -11.17
N ALA A 58 5.42 4.51 -10.99
CA ALA A 58 5.57 3.40 -11.92
C ALA A 58 4.30 2.53 -11.90
N GLU A 59 4.11 1.72 -12.92
CA GLU A 59 3.06 0.69 -12.96
C GLU A 59 3.67 -0.70 -12.73
N VAL A 60 2.86 -1.66 -12.33
CA VAL A 60 3.29 -3.07 -12.29
C VAL A 60 3.80 -3.49 -13.68
N GLY A 61 4.89 -4.26 -13.71
CA GLY A 61 5.59 -4.70 -14.92
C GLY A 61 6.70 -3.75 -15.39
N THR A 62 6.72 -2.50 -14.91
CA THR A 62 7.77 -1.54 -15.31
C THR A 62 9.11 -1.83 -14.62
N THR A 63 10.20 -1.43 -15.27
CA THR A 63 11.55 -1.54 -14.71
C THR A 63 12.13 -0.16 -14.43
N ILE A 64 12.53 0.07 -13.19
CA ILE A 64 13.09 1.32 -12.70
C ILE A 64 14.61 1.19 -12.62
N LEU A 65 15.33 2.16 -13.18
CA LEU A 65 16.77 2.24 -13.06
C LEU A 65 17.13 3.11 -11.85
N VAL A 66 17.85 2.54 -10.90
CA VAL A 66 18.41 3.27 -9.77
C VAL A 66 19.89 3.51 -10.05
N ALA A 67 20.30 4.78 -10.08
CA ALA A 67 21.69 5.18 -10.25
C ALA A 67 22.19 5.87 -8.98
N ILE A 68 23.39 5.48 -8.54
CA ILE A 68 24.07 6.03 -7.37
C ILE A 68 25.37 6.64 -7.83
N GLU A 69 25.53 7.93 -7.59
CA GLU A 69 26.77 8.67 -7.82
C GLU A 69 27.46 8.97 -6.49
N LEU A 70 28.75 8.64 -6.42
CA LEU A 70 29.62 8.89 -5.29
C LEU A 70 30.71 9.88 -5.68
N VAL A 71 30.98 10.83 -4.79
CA VAL A 71 32.09 11.77 -4.93
C VAL A 71 32.88 11.81 -3.63
N ASN A 72 34.19 11.59 -3.70
CA ASN A 72 35.08 11.77 -2.56
C ASN A 72 35.61 13.20 -2.50
N ASP A 73 35.02 14.07 -1.69
CA ASP A 73 35.54 15.43 -1.48
C ASP A 73 36.64 15.51 -0.40
N SER A 74 37.02 14.37 0.18
CA SER A 74 38.15 14.33 1.10
C SER A 74 39.49 14.34 0.34
N PRO A 75 40.55 14.90 0.93
CA PRO A 75 41.89 14.84 0.36
C PRO A 75 42.55 13.46 0.53
N PHE A 76 41.90 12.52 1.22
CA PHE A 76 42.44 11.21 1.54
C PHE A 76 41.79 10.12 0.68
N PRO A 77 42.56 9.12 0.22
CA PRO A 77 41.98 7.96 -0.44
C PRO A 77 41.19 7.11 0.55
N ILE A 78 40.08 6.54 0.09
CA ILE A 78 39.32 5.53 0.84
C ILE A 78 39.70 4.17 0.26
N PRO A 79 40.58 3.38 0.93
CA PRO A 79 41.17 2.16 0.39
C PRO A 79 40.12 1.11 0.02
N TRP A 80 39.06 1.02 0.82
CA TRP A 80 37.89 0.22 0.52
C TRP A 80 36.64 0.90 1.10
N LEU A 81 35.58 0.89 0.32
CA LEU A 81 34.27 1.40 0.65
C LEU A 81 33.25 0.36 0.20
N LEU A 82 32.56 -0.24 1.16
CA LEU A 82 31.43 -1.10 0.93
C LEU A 82 30.17 -0.23 0.91
N LEU A 83 29.46 -0.33 -0.20
CA LEU A 83 28.20 0.34 -0.44
C LEU A 83 27.10 -0.69 -0.39
N GLN A 84 26.06 -0.41 0.36
CA GLN A 84 24.86 -1.21 0.36
C GLN A 84 23.66 -0.29 0.22
N ASP A 85 23.02 -0.35 -0.94
CA ASP A 85 21.72 0.30 -1.10
C ASP A 85 20.65 -0.58 -0.45
N VAL A 86 19.88 0.05 0.44
CA VAL A 86 18.99 -0.67 1.33
C VAL A 86 17.57 -0.65 0.76
N LEU A 87 16.94 -1.83 0.71
CA LEU A 87 15.57 -2.00 0.23
C LEU A 87 14.73 -2.66 1.34
N PRO A 88 13.41 -2.40 1.41
CA PRO A 88 12.53 -3.01 2.37
C PRO A 88 12.52 -4.53 2.19
N PHE A 89 12.85 -5.26 3.26
CA PHE A 89 12.97 -6.72 3.23
C PHE A 89 11.72 -7.41 2.66
N ARG A 90 10.52 -6.97 3.08
CA ARG A 90 9.25 -7.53 2.61
C ARG A 90 9.02 -7.37 1.10
N ALA A 91 9.65 -6.38 0.46
CA ALA A 91 9.51 -6.16 -0.98
C ALA A 91 10.43 -7.07 -1.82
N ILE A 92 11.58 -7.49 -1.28
CA ILE A 92 12.58 -8.27 -2.02
C ILE A 92 12.68 -9.74 -1.58
N ALA A 93 12.06 -10.09 -0.45
CA ALA A 93 12.13 -11.43 0.12
C ALA A 93 10.95 -12.32 -0.31
N GLY A 94 11.14 -13.64 -0.17
CA GLY A 94 10.12 -14.65 -0.42
C GLY A 94 10.09 -15.15 -1.87
N PRO A 95 9.23 -16.14 -2.16
CA PRO A 95 9.09 -16.71 -3.50
C PRO A 95 8.48 -15.72 -4.50
N HIS A 96 7.64 -14.79 -4.02
CA HIS A 96 6.94 -13.79 -4.83
C HIS A 96 7.31 -12.36 -4.37
N PRO A 97 8.53 -11.88 -4.66
CA PRO A 97 8.97 -10.55 -4.26
C PRO A 97 8.21 -9.48 -5.05
N ALA A 98 7.84 -8.38 -4.38
CA ALA A 98 7.22 -7.22 -5.01
C ALA A 98 8.19 -6.46 -5.93
N LEU A 99 9.48 -6.45 -5.59
CA LEU A 99 10.55 -5.86 -6.38
C LEU A 99 11.60 -6.92 -6.71
N ALA A 100 11.76 -7.23 -7.99
CA ALA A 100 12.85 -8.08 -8.45
C ALA A 100 14.08 -7.24 -8.76
N VAL A 101 15.16 -7.46 -8.02
CA VAL A 101 16.42 -6.72 -8.17
C VAL A 101 17.30 -7.40 -9.21
N ARG A 102 17.74 -6.66 -10.23
CA ARG A 102 18.77 -7.09 -11.20
C ARG A 102 20.02 -6.22 -11.05
N GLY A 103 21.17 -6.87 -10.92
CA GLY A 103 22.45 -6.20 -10.67
C GLY A 103 22.88 -6.22 -9.21
N SER A 104 23.97 -5.52 -8.90
CA SER A 104 24.58 -5.54 -7.57
C SER A 104 24.19 -4.31 -6.76
N ARG A 105 23.35 -4.51 -5.74
CA ARG A 105 23.02 -3.47 -4.72
C ARG A 105 24.09 -3.32 -3.65
N ILE A 106 24.99 -4.30 -3.54
CA ILE A 106 26.16 -4.28 -2.66
C ILE A 106 27.39 -4.22 -3.55
N VAL A 107 28.19 -3.17 -3.40
CA VAL A 107 29.40 -2.98 -4.21
C VAL A 107 30.54 -2.58 -3.30
N MET A 108 31.71 -3.19 -3.50
CA MET A 108 32.95 -2.77 -2.85
C MET A 108 33.79 -1.99 -3.85
N THR A 109 34.28 -0.82 -3.45
CA THR A 109 35.05 0.06 -4.32
C THR A 109 36.18 0.77 -3.58
N LEU A 110 37.25 1.08 -4.31
CA LEU A 110 38.27 2.06 -3.92
C LEU A 110 37.83 3.44 -4.41
N LEU A 111 38.06 4.50 -3.62
CA LEU A 111 37.72 5.87 -4.02
C LEU A 111 38.87 6.84 -3.72
N TRP A 112 39.58 7.26 -4.77
CA TRP A 112 40.67 8.25 -4.67
C TRP A 112 40.14 9.64 -4.33
N PRO A 113 41.00 10.56 -3.84
CA PRO A 113 40.61 11.95 -3.61
C PRO A 113 40.03 12.58 -4.89
N ARG A 114 38.89 13.27 -4.75
CA ARG A 114 38.14 13.90 -5.86
C ARG A 114 37.63 12.94 -6.94
N GLN A 115 37.76 11.63 -6.76
CA GLN A 115 37.25 10.66 -7.72
C GLN A 115 35.73 10.56 -7.63
N ARG A 116 35.10 10.44 -8.80
CA ARG A 116 33.69 10.14 -8.96
C ARG A 116 33.51 8.70 -9.43
N ARG A 117 32.54 7.99 -8.86
CA ARG A 117 32.13 6.65 -9.33
C ARG A 117 30.62 6.56 -9.38
N ARG A 118 30.11 5.84 -10.39
CA ARG A 118 28.68 5.62 -10.60
C ARG A 118 28.38 4.13 -10.62
N PHE A 119 27.30 3.75 -9.96
CA PHE A 119 26.78 2.39 -9.91
C PHE A 119 25.30 2.43 -10.26
N HIS A 120 24.80 1.38 -10.89
CA HIS A 120 23.38 1.28 -11.20
C HIS A 120 22.89 -0.15 -11.00
N TYR A 121 21.62 -0.26 -10.64
CA TYR A 121 20.89 -1.52 -10.60
C TYR A 121 19.46 -1.27 -11.06
N GLN A 122 18.78 -2.35 -11.43
CA GLN A 122 17.42 -2.30 -11.94
C GLN A 122 16.46 -2.93 -10.93
N LEU A 123 15.32 -2.28 -10.74
CA LEU A 123 14.19 -2.77 -9.96
C LEU A 123 13.04 -3.07 -10.91
N HIS A 124 12.68 -4.33 -11.04
CA HIS A 124 11.50 -4.72 -11.80
C HIS A 124 10.30 -4.83 -10.85
N CYS A 125 9.30 -3.97 -11.08
CA CYS A 125 8.12 -3.83 -10.24
C CYS A 125 7.14 -4.96 -10.55
N ARG A 126 7.05 -5.97 -9.68
CA ARG A 126 6.16 -7.12 -9.86
C ARG A 126 4.82 -6.97 -9.17
N ARG A 127 4.75 -6.12 -8.15
CA ARG A 127 3.55 -5.86 -7.35
C ARG A 127 3.47 -4.39 -7.01
N ARG A 128 2.25 -3.95 -6.72
CA ARG A 128 1.97 -2.58 -6.28
C ARG A 128 2.55 -2.34 -4.89
N GLY A 129 2.75 -1.07 -4.56
CA GLY A 129 3.24 -0.71 -3.24
C GLY A 129 3.93 0.64 -3.21
N TYR A 130 4.21 1.10 -2.00
CA TYR A 130 4.99 2.30 -1.75
C TYR A 130 6.34 1.90 -1.16
N PHE A 131 7.36 1.90 -2.01
CA PHE A 131 8.67 1.35 -1.69
C PHE A 131 9.67 2.46 -1.39
N GLN A 132 10.35 2.30 -0.27
CA GLN A 132 11.50 3.12 0.05
C GLN A 132 12.77 2.54 -0.58
N ILE A 133 13.50 3.34 -1.34
CA ILE A 133 14.80 3.02 -1.92
C ILE A 133 15.87 3.78 -1.15
N GLY A 134 16.76 3.03 -0.50
CA GLY A 134 17.74 3.57 0.43
C GLY A 134 17.20 3.73 1.85
N PRO A 135 17.95 4.41 2.74
CA PRO A 135 19.24 5.11 2.56
C PRO A 135 20.40 4.23 2.09
N LEU A 136 21.48 4.89 1.65
CA LEU A 136 22.71 4.19 1.26
C LEU A 136 23.56 3.96 2.52
N LEU A 137 23.84 2.70 2.83
CA LEU A 137 24.76 2.35 3.91
C LEU A 137 26.19 2.31 3.34
N LEU A 138 27.05 3.15 3.92
CA LEU A 138 28.49 3.16 3.66
C LEU A 138 29.20 2.49 4.83
N GLU A 139 29.96 1.44 4.55
CA GLU A 139 30.93 0.85 5.48
C GLU A 139 32.34 1.05 4.91
N SER A 140 33.23 1.54 5.75
CA SER A 140 34.66 1.63 5.43
C SER A 140 35.46 1.42 6.70
N GLY A 141 36.73 1.13 6.54
CA GLY A 141 37.64 0.91 7.64
C GLY A 141 39.08 1.02 7.18
N ASP A 142 39.98 0.70 8.10
CA ASP A 142 41.39 0.62 7.81
C ASP A 142 41.77 -0.71 7.16
N LEU A 143 42.97 -0.76 6.60
CA LEU A 143 43.49 -1.97 5.95
C LEU A 143 43.76 -3.11 6.94
N PHE A 144 44.01 -2.77 8.21
CA PHE A 144 44.26 -3.75 9.27
C PHE A 144 42.97 -4.23 9.96
N GLY A 145 41.81 -3.64 9.64
CA GLY A 145 40.52 -3.99 10.22
C GLY A 145 40.36 -3.61 11.70
N LEU A 146 41.24 -2.77 12.25
CA LEU A 146 41.20 -2.30 13.64
C LEU A 146 40.02 -1.35 13.88
N PHE A 147 39.64 -0.57 12.87
CA PHE A 147 38.58 0.42 12.95
C PHE A 147 37.64 0.31 11.77
N ARG A 148 36.35 0.11 12.08
CA ARG A 148 35.26 0.20 11.11
C ARG A 148 34.41 1.42 11.40
N LYS A 149 33.89 2.03 10.33
CA LYS A 149 33.00 3.17 10.39
C LYS A 149 31.82 2.93 9.46
N PHE A 150 30.64 3.04 10.03
CA PHE A 150 29.38 3.01 9.31
C PHE A 150 28.84 4.42 9.19
N ARG A 151 28.31 4.75 8.02
CA ARG A 151 27.61 6.01 7.77
C ARG A 151 26.40 5.74 6.90
N LEU A 152 25.22 6.15 7.38
CA LEU A 152 24.06 6.30 6.51
C LEU A 152 24.24 7.59 5.72
N ALA A 153 24.26 7.47 4.40
CA ALA A 153 24.39 8.57 3.48
C ALA A 153 23.17 8.63 2.56
N ASP A 154 22.88 9.86 2.13
CA ASP A 154 21.74 10.20 1.28
C ASP A 154 20.37 9.99 1.95
N GLU A 155 19.41 10.80 1.54
CA GLU A 155 18.01 10.59 1.93
C GLU A 155 17.43 9.43 1.12
N PRO A 156 16.46 8.70 1.69
CA PRO A 156 15.76 7.68 0.92
C PRO A 156 14.90 8.32 -0.17
N LEU A 157 14.84 7.67 -1.32
CA LEU A 157 13.86 7.99 -2.35
C LEU A 157 12.64 7.11 -2.15
N PHE A 158 11.46 7.62 -2.49
CA PHE A 158 10.22 6.83 -2.49
C PHE A 158 9.74 6.57 -3.91
N VAL A 159 9.38 5.33 -4.17
CA VAL A 159 8.80 4.89 -5.43
C VAL A 159 7.42 4.32 -5.18
N MET A 160 6.42 4.88 -5.86
CA MET A 160 5.06 4.38 -5.85
C MET A 160 4.84 3.51 -7.09
N VAL A 161 4.36 2.28 -6.87
CA VAL A 161 3.95 1.37 -7.95
C VAL A 161 2.44 1.23 -7.91
N TYR A 162 1.76 1.71 -8.95
CA TYR A 162 0.31 1.59 -9.10
C TYR A 162 -0.11 0.14 -9.33
N PRO A 163 -1.28 -0.27 -8.80
CA PRO A 163 -1.84 -1.57 -9.11
C PRO A 163 -2.25 -1.65 -10.58
N GLU A 164 -2.15 -2.86 -11.12
CA GLU A 164 -2.65 -3.18 -12.45
C GLU A 164 -4.17 -2.95 -12.52
N VAL A 165 -4.62 -2.49 -13.68
CA VAL A 165 -6.03 -2.25 -13.98
C VAL A 165 -6.38 -3.15 -15.16
N VAL A 166 -7.31 -4.09 -14.96
CA VAL A 166 -7.79 -4.96 -16.02
C VAL A 166 -8.84 -4.19 -16.83
N PRO A 167 -8.58 -3.87 -18.11
CA PRO A 167 -9.51 -3.11 -18.92
C PRO A 167 -10.73 -3.95 -19.30
N LEU A 168 -11.91 -3.32 -19.35
CA LEU A 168 -13.11 -3.96 -19.85
C LEU A 168 -13.07 -4.02 -21.38
N LEU A 169 -12.82 -5.20 -21.94
CA LEU A 169 -12.67 -5.45 -23.39
C LEU A 169 -13.95 -5.28 -24.23
N SER A 170 -14.99 -4.61 -23.72
CA SER A 170 -16.29 -4.53 -24.42
C SER A 170 -17.05 -3.26 -24.07
N TYR A 171 -16.47 -2.09 -24.34
CA TYR A 171 -17.30 -0.95 -24.71
C TYR A 171 -17.40 -0.96 -26.23
N ASP A 172 -18.54 -1.38 -26.76
CA ASP A 172 -18.86 -1.04 -28.14
C ASP A 172 -19.03 0.48 -28.19
N VAL A 173 -17.98 1.16 -28.64
CA VAL A 173 -17.79 2.63 -28.62
C VAL A 173 -18.87 3.38 -29.42
N ALA A 174 -19.73 2.66 -30.14
CA ALA A 174 -20.92 3.20 -30.80
C ALA A 174 -22.03 3.64 -29.82
N SER A 175 -22.04 3.15 -28.58
CA SER A 175 -23.00 3.55 -27.54
C SER A 175 -22.36 4.54 -26.56
N ARG A 176 -22.11 5.78 -27.00
CA ARG A 176 -21.64 6.88 -26.12
C ARG A 176 -22.67 7.36 -25.09
N ARG A 177 -23.73 6.60 -24.85
CA ARG A 177 -24.68 6.77 -23.76
C ARG A 177 -25.18 5.38 -23.36
N PRO A 178 -24.72 4.79 -22.24
CA PRO A 178 -25.65 3.96 -21.50
C PRO A 178 -26.77 4.92 -21.07
N ILE A 179 -27.91 4.81 -21.74
CA ILE A 179 -29.17 5.29 -21.19
C ILE A 179 -29.42 4.39 -19.99
N GLY A 180 -28.93 4.81 -18.83
CA GLY A 180 -29.03 4.07 -17.58
C GLY A 180 -27.81 4.32 -16.71
N GLU A 181 -28.03 4.90 -15.52
CA GLU A 181 -27.10 4.72 -14.42
C GLU A 181 -26.87 3.22 -14.18
N VAL A 182 -25.77 2.84 -13.53
CA VAL A 182 -25.58 1.45 -13.09
C VAL A 182 -26.73 1.16 -12.12
N VAL A 183 -27.76 0.43 -12.59
CA VAL A 183 -28.98 0.16 -11.84
C VAL A 183 -28.73 -1.06 -10.97
N MET A 184 -27.81 -0.93 -10.01
CA MET A 184 -27.80 -1.88 -8.89
C MET A 184 -29.20 -1.81 -8.27
N THR A 185 -29.96 -2.89 -8.42
CA THR A 185 -31.43 -2.90 -8.43
C THR A 185 -32.02 -2.77 -7.02
N HIS A 186 -31.58 -1.79 -6.23
CA HIS A 186 -32.16 -1.46 -4.95
C HIS A 186 -32.86 -0.10 -5.04
N ARG A 187 -34.18 -0.18 -5.13
CA ARG A 187 -35.16 0.92 -5.07
C ARG A 187 -35.21 1.52 -3.66
N LEU A 188 -34.10 2.07 -3.17
CA LEU A 188 -34.00 2.53 -1.78
C LEU A 188 -34.71 3.87 -1.55
N TYR A 189 -34.71 4.76 -2.55
CA TYR A 189 -35.38 6.05 -2.45
C TYR A 189 -36.08 6.40 -3.77
N GLU A 190 -37.22 7.07 -3.62
CA GLU A 190 -37.97 7.69 -4.70
C GLU A 190 -37.62 9.18 -4.71
N ASP A 191 -37.32 9.75 -5.87
CA ASP A 191 -37.03 11.18 -5.96
C ASP A 191 -38.35 11.97 -5.97
N PRO A 192 -38.69 12.72 -4.89
CA PRO A 192 -39.95 13.45 -4.83
C PRO A 192 -40.05 14.58 -5.86
N THR A 193 -38.95 14.93 -6.54
CA THR A 193 -38.92 15.92 -7.62
C THR A 193 -39.21 15.31 -8.99
N ARG A 194 -39.03 13.99 -9.15
CA ARG A 194 -39.25 13.27 -10.42
C ARG A 194 -40.48 12.39 -10.35
N ILE A 195 -41.58 12.87 -10.92
CA ILE A 195 -42.84 12.12 -11.00
C ILE A 195 -42.79 11.25 -12.26
N ALA A 196 -42.65 9.93 -12.10
CA ALA A 196 -42.71 8.95 -13.19
C ALA A 196 -44.12 8.84 -13.78
N GLY A 197 -45.15 9.05 -12.95
CA GLY A 197 -46.54 8.96 -13.38
C GLY A 197 -47.52 9.09 -12.22
N VAL A 198 -48.75 8.66 -12.48
CA VAL A 198 -49.83 8.69 -11.50
C VAL A 198 -50.58 7.36 -11.57
N ARG A 199 -50.97 6.82 -10.42
CA ARG A 199 -51.78 5.59 -10.32
C ARG A 199 -52.96 5.81 -9.39
N ASP A 200 -53.96 4.93 -9.47
CA ASP A 200 -55.07 4.95 -8.53
C ASP A 200 -54.58 4.84 -7.08
N TYR A 201 -55.14 5.70 -6.23
CA TYR A 201 -54.85 5.73 -4.81
C TYR A 201 -55.32 4.45 -4.14
N GLN A 202 -54.43 3.78 -3.40
CA GLN A 202 -54.78 2.62 -2.59
C GLN A 202 -54.83 3.01 -1.12
N ALA A 203 -55.76 2.41 -0.37
CA ALA A 203 -55.85 2.61 1.07
C ALA A 203 -54.55 2.13 1.74
N GLY A 204 -53.77 3.08 2.26
CA GLY A 204 -52.40 2.86 2.76
C GLY A 204 -51.38 3.84 2.17
N ASP A 205 -51.69 4.45 1.02
CA ASP A 205 -50.85 5.49 0.44
C ASP A 205 -50.88 6.76 1.30
N PRO A 206 -49.74 7.37 1.63
CA PRO A 206 -49.70 8.57 2.44
C PRO A 206 -50.29 9.77 1.68
N LEU A 207 -51.07 10.60 2.37
CA LEU A 207 -51.83 11.71 1.76
C LEU A 207 -50.95 12.77 1.08
N ASN A 208 -49.68 12.90 1.50
CA ASN A 208 -48.70 13.79 0.86
C ASN A 208 -48.35 13.37 -0.58
N ARG A 209 -48.66 12.12 -0.98
CA ARG A 209 -48.48 11.61 -2.33
C ARG A 209 -49.69 11.80 -3.24
N VAL A 210 -50.79 12.37 -2.77
CA VAL A 210 -51.96 12.61 -3.63
C VAL A 210 -51.62 13.66 -4.71
N HIS A 211 -51.87 13.32 -5.97
CA HIS A 211 -51.72 14.23 -7.09
C HIS A 211 -53.03 15.01 -7.33
N TRP A 212 -53.26 16.07 -6.55
CA TRP A 212 -54.52 16.83 -6.56
C TRP A 212 -55.01 17.28 -7.94
N LYS A 213 -54.09 17.67 -8.83
CA LYS A 213 -54.45 18.09 -10.21
C LYS A 213 -54.96 16.93 -11.09
N ALA A 214 -54.52 15.70 -10.81
CA ALA A 214 -54.96 14.50 -11.54
C ALA A 214 -56.28 14.00 -10.96
N THR A 215 -56.38 14.01 -9.61
CA THR A 215 -57.62 13.75 -8.87
C THR A 215 -58.75 14.68 -9.32
N ALA A 216 -58.49 15.98 -9.48
CA ALA A 216 -59.49 16.96 -9.92
C ALA A 216 -60.01 16.71 -11.35
N ARG A 217 -59.23 16.06 -12.21
CA ARG A 217 -59.62 15.75 -13.60
C ARG A 217 -60.36 14.42 -13.73
N THR A 218 -59.99 13.43 -12.92
CA THR A 218 -60.53 12.06 -13.01
C THR A 218 -61.70 11.83 -12.04
N GLY A 219 -61.85 12.67 -11.01
CA GLY A 219 -62.87 12.51 -9.98
C GLY A 219 -62.55 11.41 -8.95
N THR A 220 -61.46 10.66 -9.14
CA THR A 220 -60.98 9.61 -8.24
C THR A 220 -59.63 10.00 -7.65
N LEU A 221 -59.33 9.56 -6.42
CA LEU A 221 -58.04 9.86 -5.79
C LEU A 221 -56.89 9.19 -6.56
N GLN A 222 -55.90 9.99 -6.92
CA GLN A 222 -54.72 9.57 -7.67
C GLN A 222 -53.45 9.80 -6.84
N SER A 223 -52.55 8.82 -6.79
CA SER A 223 -51.29 8.83 -6.06
C SER A 223 -50.10 9.03 -7.01
N LYS A 224 -49.17 9.91 -6.65
CA LYS A 224 -47.92 10.18 -7.40
C LYS A 224 -47.05 8.93 -7.37
N VAL A 225 -46.65 8.47 -8.54
CA VAL A 225 -45.57 7.48 -8.69
C VAL A 225 -44.31 8.26 -9.03
N TYR A 226 -43.30 8.15 -8.17
CA TYR A 226 -42.02 8.82 -8.35
C TYR A 226 -41.06 7.91 -9.12
N GLU A 227 -40.12 8.51 -9.87
CA GLU A 227 -39.00 7.76 -10.41
C GLU A 227 -38.13 7.28 -9.23
N PRO A 228 -37.66 6.02 -9.24
CA PRO A 228 -36.66 5.60 -8.28
C PRO A 228 -35.41 6.46 -8.46
N SER A 229 -34.88 6.98 -7.36
CA SER A 229 -33.54 7.57 -7.32
C SER A 229 -32.55 6.44 -7.58
N THR A 230 -31.90 6.50 -8.73
CA THR A 230 -30.81 5.62 -9.10
C THR A 230 -29.58 5.96 -8.26
N VAL A 231 -29.00 4.93 -7.67
CA VAL A 231 -27.75 5.01 -6.91
C VAL A 231 -26.61 5.15 -7.92
N ALA A 232 -26.14 6.37 -8.15
CA ALA A 232 -25.15 6.68 -9.18
C ALA A 232 -23.71 6.69 -8.63
N GLY A 233 -23.16 5.50 -8.40
CA GLY A 233 -21.77 5.30 -7.99
C GLY A 233 -21.60 4.20 -6.94
N ALA A 234 -20.35 3.99 -6.53
CA ALA A 234 -20.01 2.98 -5.54
C ALA A 234 -18.94 3.45 -4.55
N THR A 235 -19.04 2.99 -3.31
CA THR A 235 -17.93 3.05 -2.35
C THR A 235 -17.35 1.65 -2.19
N LEU A 236 -16.07 1.52 -2.54
CA LEU A 236 -15.34 0.27 -2.39
C LEU A 236 -15.01 0.09 -0.90
N VAL A 237 -15.60 -0.91 -0.27
CA VAL A 237 -15.31 -1.30 1.12
C VAL A 237 -14.39 -2.52 1.09
N ILE A 238 -13.08 -2.30 1.22
CA ILE A 238 -12.07 -3.35 1.06
C ILE A 238 -11.70 -3.91 2.42
N ASP A 239 -11.96 -5.20 2.63
CA ASP A 239 -11.37 -5.93 3.73
C ASP A 239 -9.90 -6.27 3.43
N PHE A 240 -9.02 -5.58 4.13
CA PHE A 240 -7.58 -5.69 4.05
C PHE A 240 -6.97 -6.04 5.43
N HIS A 241 -7.72 -6.81 6.22
CA HIS A 241 -7.23 -7.41 7.45
C HIS A 241 -6.39 -8.66 7.15
N ALA A 242 -5.23 -8.80 7.81
CA ALA A 242 -4.32 -9.92 7.57
C ALA A 242 -4.93 -11.29 7.96
N GLY A 243 -5.95 -11.30 8.82
CA GLY A 243 -6.69 -12.51 9.20
C GLY A 243 -7.66 -13.00 8.12
N SER A 244 -8.07 -12.12 7.20
CA SER A 244 -9.01 -12.45 6.11
C SER A 244 -8.34 -13.09 4.90
N TYR A 245 -7.02 -13.29 4.96
CA TYR A 245 -6.24 -13.91 3.90
C TYR A 245 -5.42 -15.07 4.46
N ARG A 246 -5.49 -16.23 3.80
CA ARG A 246 -4.70 -17.40 4.19
C ARG A 246 -3.23 -17.18 3.82
N ARG A 247 -2.32 -17.49 4.75
CA ARG A 247 -0.86 -17.30 4.56
C ARG A 247 -0.29 -18.05 3.36
N GLU A 248 -0.88 -19.17 2.99
CA GLU A 248 -0.45 -20.01 1.85
C GLU A 248 -0.76 -19.36 0.49
N ASP A 249 -1.82 -18.57 0.42
CA ASP A 249 -2.27 -17.90 -0.80
C ASP A 249 -1.68 -16.47 -0.93
N GLU A 250 -1.03 -15.98 0.13
CA GLU A 250 -0.45 -14.64 0.17
C GLU A 250 0.92 -14.59 -0.54
N PRO A 251 1.21 -13.53 -1.32
CA PRO A 251 0.45 -12.28 -1.44
C PRO A 251 -0.58 -12.25 -2.59
N LEU A 252 -0.83 -13.36 -3.29
CA LEU A 252 -1.57 -13.35 -4.54
C LEU A 252 -3.03 -12.92 -4.36
N ARG A 253 -3.68 -13.38 -3.28
CA ARG A 253 -5.08 -13.01 -3.00
C ARG A 253 -5.21 -11.54 -2.64
N SER A 254 -4.42 -11.03 -1.69
CA SER A 254 -4.47 -9.60 -1.35
C SER A 254 -4.20 -8.69 -2.54
N GLU A 255 -3.26 -9.03 -3.43
CA GLU A 255 -3.04 -8.28 -4.67
C GLU A 255 -4.23 -8.35 -5.63
N ARG A 256 -4.86 -9.53 -5.79
CA ARG A 256 -6.02 -9.67 -6.67
C ARG A 256 -7.24 -8.86 -6.20
N THR A 257 -7.49 -8.80 -4.89
CA THR A 257 -8.56 -7.95 -4.32
C THR A 257 -8.38 -6.50 -4.75
N ILE A 258 -7.13 -6.05 -4.85
CA ILE A 258 -6.77 -4.68 -5.20
C ILE A 258 -6.86 -4.46 -6.68
N THR A 259 -6.35 -5.39 -7.49
CA THR A 259 -6.52 -5.35 -8.94
C THR A 259 -8.01 -5.27 -9.28
N ALA A 260 -8.86 -6.05 -8.60
CA ALA A 260 -10.31 -5.95 -8.73
C ALA A 260 -10.84 -4.57 -8.33
N ALA A 261 -10.45 -4.05 -7.16
CA ALA A 261 -10.83 -2.70 -6.71
C ALA A 261 -10.42 -1.59 -7.69
N ALA A 262 -9.18 -1.63 -8.18
CA ALA A 262 -8.64 -0.66 -9.14
C ALA A 262 -9.37 -0.75 -10.49
N SER A 263 -9.69 -1.97 -10.94
CA SER A 263 -10.44 -2.21 -12.17
C SER A 263 -11.89 -1.72 -12.07
N ILE A 264 -12.57 -1.98 -10.95
CA ILE A 264 -13.92 -1.47 -10.69
C ILE A 264 -13.90 0.07 -10.61
N ALA A 265 -12.97 0.66 -9.87
CA ALA A 265 -12.84 2.11 -9.77
C ALA A 265 -12.59 2.75 -11.15
N HIS A 266 -11.76 2.12 -11.98
CA HIS A 266 -11.48 2.59 -13.32
C HIS A 266 -12.70 2.51 -14.23
N ALA A 267 -13.46 1.42 -14.17
CA ALA A 267 -14.71 1.26 -14.91
C ALA A 267 -15.74 2.33 -14.52
N LEU A 268 -15.95 2.55 -13.23
CA LEU A 268 -16.88 3.57 -12.73
C LEU A 268 -16.45 4.99 -13.13
N ASN A 269 -15.14 5.27 -13.11
CA ASN A 269 -14.60 6.56 -13.56
C ASN A 269 -14.81 6.76 -15.07
N GLN A 270 -14.70 5.71 -15.90
CA GLN A 270 -15.03 5.79 -17.33
C GLN A 270 -16.51 6.06 -17.60
N MET A 271 -17.40 5.69 -16.67
CA MET A 271 -18.84 5.97 -16.72
C MET A 271 -19.23 7.32 -16.07
N ASP A 272 -18.24 8.12 -15.65
CA ASP A 272 -18.45 9.38 -14.91
C ASP A 272 -19.29 9.22 -13.63
N GLN A 273 -19.14 8.08 -12.94
CA GLN A 273 -19.81 7.80 -11.68
C GLN A 273 -18.93 8.15 -10.48
N GLN A 274 -19.55 8.34 -9.31
CA GLN A 274 -18.82 8.60 -8.07
C GLN A 274 -18.14 7.32 -7.58
N VAL A 275 -16.87 7.43 -7.18
CA VAL A 275 -16.14 6.32 -6.54
C VAL A 275 -15.52 6.78 -5.23
N GLY A 276 -15.81 6.03 -4.17
CA GLY A 276 -15.19 6.18 -2.84
C GLY A 276 -14.40 4.93 -2.44
N LEU A 277 -13.58 5.06 -1.39
CA LEU A 277 -12.81 3.96 -0.82
C LEU A 277 -12.90 3.98 0.71
N VAL A 278 -13.17 2.83 1.31
CA VAL A 278 -13.12 2.58 2.75
C VAL A 278 -12.37 1.27 2.96
N SER A 279 -11.34 1.26 3.81
CA SER A 279 -10.60 0.03 4.13
C SER A 279 -10.04 0.05 5.54
N ASN A 280 -9.98 -1.12 6.16
CA ASN A 280 -9.27 -1.39 7.42
C ASN A 280 -7.75 -1.65 7.22
N GLY A 281 -7.27 -1.62 5.98
CA GLY A 281 -5.84 -1.63 5.67
C GLY A 281 -5.11 -0.41 6.21
N ARG A 282 -3.79 -0.40 6.02
CA ARG A 282 -2.92 0.71 6.44
C ARG A 282 -2.31 1.41 5.24
N ASP A 283 -2.16 2.73 5.31
CA ASP A 283 -1.42 3.49 4.30
C ASP A 283 0.09 3.33 4.52
N GLY A 284 0.78 2.73 3.55
CA GLY A 284 2.23 2.50 3.57
C GLY A 284 3.06 3.79 3.67
N ALA A 285 2.55 4.92 3.12
CA ALA A 285 3.24 6.21 3.27
C ALA A 285 3.18 6.73 4.71
N ASP A 286 2.04 6.52 5.40
CA ASP A 286 1.91 6.85 6.82
C ASP A 286 2.73 5.89 7.70
N ARG A 287 2.77 4.60 7.36
CA ARG A 287 3.65 3.63 8.03
C ARG A 287 5.09 4.11 8.03
N ILE A 288 5.64 4.44 6.87
CA ILE A 288 7.01 4.92 6.72
C ILE A 288 7.25 6.21 7.51
N ARG A 289 6.27 7.12 7.53
CA ARG A 289 6.36 8.38 8.27
C ARG A 289 6.41 8.17 9.79
N VAL A 290 5.58 7.27 10.32
CA VAL A 290 5.43 7.03 11.76
C VAL A 290 6.53 6.11 12.28
N GLU A 291 6.82 5.02 11.59
CA GLU A 291 7.80 4.01 12.02
C GLU A 291 9.23 4.36 11.61
N GLY A 292 9.39 5.31 10.69
CA GLY A 292 10.68 5.62 10.08
C GLY A 292 11.25 4.43 9.31
N PHE A 293 12.51 4.58 8.91
CA PHE A 293 13.21 3.52 8.20
C PHE A 293 13.83 2.50 9.16
N ARG A 294 13.33 1.26 9.13
CA ARG A 294 13.97 0.12 9.80
C ARG A 294 15.18 -0.34 8.98
N VAL A 295 16.38 0.12 9.35
CA VAL A 295 17.64 -0.38 8.74
C VAL A 295 17.70 -1.90 8.93
N PRO A 296 17.85 -2.70 7.86
CA PRO A 296 17.81 -4.15 7.96
C PRO A 296 18.99 -4.65 8.81
N ARG A 297 18.62 -5.46 9.81
CA ARG A 297 19.40 -6.48 10.53
C ARG A 297 20.93 -6.40 10.39
N ILE A 298 21.54 -5.39 11.00
CA ILE A 298 23.00 -5.35 11.20
C ILE A 298 23.42 -6.32 12.32
N THR A 299 22.50 -6.68 13.23
CA THR A 299 22.79 -7.57 14.38
C THR A 299 21.57 -8.44 14.75
N ARG A 300 21.79 -9.71 15.12
CA ARG A 300 20.73 -10.65 15.58
C ARG A 300 19.84 -10.08 16.69
N HIS A 301 20.38 -9.23 17.56
CA HIS A 301 19.65 -8.65 18.70
C HIS A 301 18.60 -7.61 18.27
N VAL A 302 18.92 -6.79 17.26
CA VAL A 302 17.98 -5.83 16.65
C VAL A 302 16.88 -6.56 15.88
N ALA A 303 17.22 -7.69 15.25
CA ALA A 303 16.25 -8.53 14.55
C ALA A 303 15.19 -9.15 15.49
N ARG A 304 15.58 -9.56 16.70
CA ARG A 304 14.65 -10.13 17.70
C ARG A 304 13.72 -9.07 18.27
N LYS A 305 14.26 -7.90 18.64
CA LYS A 305 13.48 -6.80 19.21
C LYS A 305 12.44 -6.20 18.22
N LEU A 306 12.80 -6.09 16.94
CA LEU A 306 11.87 -5.62 15.90
C LEU A 306 10.80 -6.65 15.51
N ALA A 307 11.09 -7.96 15.61
CA ALA A 307 10.10 -9.01 15.41
C ALA A 307 9.07 -9.06 16.55
N GLU A 308 9.48 -8.67 17.77
CA GLU A 308 8.58 -8.48 18.91
C GLU A 308 7.71 -7.21 18.77
N GLU A 309 8.21 -6.15 18.10
CA GLU A 309 7.48 -4.90 17.83
C GLU A 309 6.48 -5.00 16.67
N ASP A 310 6.74 -5.82 15.63
CA ASP A 310 5.82 -6.07 14.50
C ASP A 310 4.43 -6.59 14.91
N VAL A 311 4.28 -7.10 16.15
CA VAL A 311 3.02 -7.63 16.73
C VAL A 311 2.20 -6.55 17.45
N ARG A 312 2.78 -5.39 17.83
CA ARG A 312 2.12 -4.39 18.69
C ARG A 312 1.58 -3.16 17.97
N GLU A 313 1.89 -2.96 16.69
CA GLU A 313 1.67 -1.68 15.97
C GLU A 313 0.52 -1.75 14.96
N ALA A 314 -0.62 -2.30 15.39
CA ALA A 314 -1.82 -2.39 14.57
C ALA A 314 -2.55 -1.04 14.55
N ARG A 315 -2.75 -0.45 13.37
CA ARG A 315 -3.40 0.86 13.23
C ARG A 315 -4.92 0.69 13.38
N LEU A 316 -5.51 1.40 14.34
CA LEU A 316 -6.96 1.40 14.62
C LEU A 316 -7.71 2.51 13.85
N ARG A 317 -7.21 2.97 12.69
CA ARG A 317 -7.88 4.01 11.91
C ARG A 317 -8.07 3.55 10.46
N PRO A 318 -9.30 3.59 9.93
CA PRO A 318 -9.57 3.18 8.57
C PRO A 318 -9.01 4.19 7.57
N VAL A 319 -8.61 3.68 6.40
CA VAL A 319 -8.28 4.49 5.22
C VAL A 319 -9.59 4.83 4.52
N VAL A 320 -9.89 6.12 4.39
CA VAL A 320 -11.13 6.60 3.78
C VAL A 320 -10.84 7.66 2.74
N THR A 321 -11.40 7.47 1.55
CA THR A 321 -11.46 8.46 0.47
C THR A 321 -12.93 8.71 0.16
N THR A 322 -13.35 9.96 0.27
CA THR A 322 -14.75 10.36 0.03
C THR A 322 -15.13 10.12 -1.42
N ALA A 323 -16.34 9.63 -1.65
CA ALA A 323 -16.86 9.43 -3.00
C ALA A 323 -16.93 10.77 -3.76
N SER A 324 -16.28 10.83 -4.91
CA SER A 324 -16.33 11.99 -5.79
C SER A 324 -16.13 11.61 -7.25
N ARG A 325 -16.66 12.42 -8.17
CA ARG A 325 -16.55 12.20 -9.62
C ARG A 325 -15.28 12.84 -10.18
N GLY A 326 -14.83 12.34 -11.33
CA GLY A 326 -13.80 12.95 -12.14
C GLY A 326 -12.40 12.34 -11.99
N PRO A 327 -11.49 12.69 -12.92
CA PRO A 327 -10.21 12.02 -13.07
C PRO A 327 -9.26 12.23 -11.89
N GLU A 328 -9.30 13.39 -11.22
CA GLU A 328 -8.47 13.63 -10.03
C GLU A 328 -8.88 12.75 -8.84
N SER A 329 -10.18 12.51 -8.68
CA SER A 329 -10.72 11.60 -7.65
C SER A 329 -10.19 10.20 -7.87
N PHE A 330 -10.25 9.72 -9.12
CA PHE A 330 -9.70 8.42 -9.49
C PHE A 330 -8.20 8.33 -9.22
N THR A 331 -7.40 9.32 -9.62
CA THR A 331 -5.94 9.31 -9.35
C THR A 331 -5.65 9.21 -7.85
N ARG A 332 -6.35 9.99 -7.00
CA ARG A 332 -6.18 9.91 -5.54
C ARG A 332 -6.55 8.53 -5.00
N LEU A 333 -7.65 7.95 -5.47
CA LEU A 333 -8.07 6.61 -5.09
C LEU A 333 -7.03 5.57 -5.55
N TRP A 334 -6.51 5.70 -6.77
CA TRP A 334 -5.51 4.80 -7.33
C TRP A 334 -4.18 4.87 -6.57
N GLU A 335 -3.75 6.06 -6.15
CA GLU A 335 -2.62 6.26 -5.23
C GLU A 335 -2.87 5.66 -3.85
N GLN A 336 -4.10 5.76 -3.32
CA GLN A 336 -4.46 5.15 -2.04
C GLN A 336 -4.45 3.63 -2.12
N LEU A 337 -4.99 3.07 -3.21
CA LEU A 337 -4.85 1.65 -3.50
C LEU A 337 -3.37 1.28 -3.63
N ALA A 338 -2.54 2.01 -4.39
CA ALA A 338 -1.11 1.70 -4.50
C ALA A 338 -0.38 1.63 -3.16
N ARG A 339 -0.81 2.41 -2.17
CA ARG A 339 -0.21 2.48 -0.83
C ARG A 339 -0.82 1.52 0.19
N LEU A 340 -1.94 0.87 -0.10
CA LEU A 340 -2.66 0.06 0.88
C LEU A 340 -1.87 -1.21 1.23
N GLU A 341 -1.61 -1.42 2.51
CA GLU A 341 -0.93 -2.60 3.07
C GLU A 341 -1.85 -3.34 4.04
N LEU A 342 -1.69 -4.67 4.15
CA LEU A 342 -2.44 -5.50 5.10
C LEU A 342 -2.17 -5.04 6.54
N ASN A 343 -3.24 -5.03 7.35
CA ASN A 343 -3.20 -4.56 8.74
C ASN A 343 -3.88 -5.59 9.68
N GLN A 344 -3.61 -5.49 10.99
CA GLN A 344 -4.22 -6.36 12.02
C GLN A 344 -5.08 -5.57 13.03
N GLY A 345 -5.36 -4.30 12.74
CA GLY A 345 -5.91 -3.38 13.74
C GLY A 345 -7.42 -3.38 13.83
N LEU A 346 -8.10 -3.31 12.68
CA LEU A 346 -9.54 -3.19 12.59
C LEU A 346 -10.11 -4.38 11.80
N ASP A 347 -11.04 -5.10 12.42
CA ASP A 347 -11.82 -6.11 11.71
C ASP A 347 -12.86 -5.45 10.79
N PHE A 348 -13.38 -6.20 9.82
CA PHE A 348 -14.34 -5.69 8.85
C PHE A 348 -15.64 -5.15 9.49
N ALA A 349 -16.17 -5.83 10.51
CA ALA A 349 -17.35 -5.35 11.22
C ALA A 349 -17.08 -4.01 11.93
N GLN A 350 -15.90 -3.86 12.54
CA GLN A 350 -15.49 -2.61 13.20
C GLN A 350 -15.28 -1.49 12.17
N LEU A 351 -14.73 -1.81 10.99
CA LEU A 351 -14.60 -0.88 9.87
C LEU A 351 -15.95 -0.26 9.49
N LEU A 352 -16.99 -1.09 9.34
CA LEU A 352 -18.33 -0.61 8.99
C LEU A 352 -18.95 0.24 10.11
N ILE A 353 -18.68 -0.07 11.37
CA ILE A 353 -19.12 0.75 12.50
C ILE A 353 -18.44 2.11 12.49
N GLU A 354 -17.12 2.15 12.28
CA GLU A 354 -16.32 3.38 12.39
C GLU A 354 -16.41 4.28 11.15
N ALA A 355 -16.45 3.70 9.95
CA ALA A 355 -16.43 4.44 8.68
C ALA A 355 -17.76 4.40 7.93
N GLY A 356 -18.76 3.63 8.37
CA GLY A 356 -20.04 3.48 7.66
C GLY A 356 -20.80 4.80 7.46
N SER A 357 -20.70 5.74 8.41
CA SER A 357 -21.30 7.07 8.28
C SER A 357 -20.67 7.94 7.19
N ARG A 358 -19.46 7.60 6.72
CA ARG A 358 -18.75 8.29 5.63
C ARG A 358 -19.12 7.73 4.26
N ILE A 359 -19.83 6.61 4.21
CA ILE A 359 -20.34 6.03 2.97
C ILE A 359 -21.60 6.80 2.56
N PRO A 360 -21.68 7.34 1.34
CA PRO A 360 -22.89 8.00 0.84
C PRO A 360 -24.05 7.00 0.76
N ARG A 361 -25.28 7.44 1.04
CA ARG A 361 -26.48 6.59 0.91
C ARG A 361 -26.95 6.42 -0.54
N ASP A 362 -26.54 7.34 -1.40
CA ASP A 362 -26.75 7.36 -2.85
C ASP A 362 -25.64 6.66 -3.64
N ALA A 363 -24.75 5.92 -2.95
CA ALA A 363 -23.74 5.06 -3.55
C ALA A 363 -23.87 3.61 -3.03
N THR A 364 -23.57 2.63 -3.89
CA THR A 364 -23.56 1.22 -3.50
C THR A 364 -22.30 0.93 -2.70
N ALA A 365 -22.43 0.37 -1.50
CA ALA A 365 -21.32 -0.15 -0.73
C ALA A 365 -20.91 -1.52 -1.30
N LEU A 366 -19.82 -1.53 -2.06
CA LEU A 366 -19.27 -2.74 -2.65
C LEU A 366 -18.22 -3.33 -1.71
N ALA A 367 -18.56 -4.39 -0.99
CA ALA A 367 -17.67 -5.07 -0.07
C ALA A 367 -16.74 -6.04 -0.81
N LEU A 368 -15.44 -5.78 -0.84
CA LEU A 368 -14.44 -6.70 -1.38
C LEU A 368 -13.86 -7.54 -0.22
N LEU A 369 -14.15 -8.83 -0.24
CA LEU A 369 -13.88 -9.76 0.86
C LEU A 369 -12.88 -10.84 0.42
N GLY A 370 -11.80 -10.99 1.19
CA GLY A 370 -10.82 -12.06 1.03
C GLY A 370 -11.33 -13.40 1.58
N ASP A 371 -12.07 -13.35 2.68
CA ASP A 371 -12.75 -14.48 3.32
C ASP A 371 -14.10 -14.00 3.85
N VAL A 372 -15.05 -14.91 4.07
CA VAL A 372 -16.39 -14.58 4.57
C VAL A 372 -16.66 -15.38 5.83
N THR A 373 -16.82 -14.67 6.94
CA THR A 373 -17.23 -15.25 8.23
C THR A 373 -18.64 -14.79 8.61
N GLU A 374 -19.25 -15.42 9.60
CA GLU A 374 -20.56 -15.02 10.13
C GLU A 374 -20.61 -13.54 10.53
N MET A 375 -19.52 -13.01 11.09
CA MET A 375 -19.41 -11.59 11.46
C MET A 375 -19.46 -10.66 10.25
N HIS A 376 -18.94 -11.08 9.08
CA HIS A 376 -19.04 -10.29 7.85
C HIS A 376 -20.49 -10.22 7.37
N VAL A 377 -21.19 -11.36 7.38
CA VAL A 377 -22.58 -11.46 6.94
C VAL A 377 -23.48 -10.61 7.85
N LEU A 378 -23.33 -10.74 9.17
CA LEU A 378 -24.07 -9.94 10.15
C LEU A 378 -23.83 -8.44 9.99
N ALA A 379 -22.57 -8.03 9.78
CA ALA A 379 -22.23 -6.63 9.61
C ALA A 379 -22.82 -6.05 8.31
N LEU A 380 -22.81 -6.82 7.21
CA LEU A 380 -23.41 -6.39 5.94
C LEU A 380 -24.94 -6.36 5.98
N ASP A 381 -25.59 -7.36 6.61
CA ASP A 381 -27.04 -7.37 6.82
C ASP A 381 -27.48 -6.17 7.68
N GLU A 382 -26.79 -5.90 8.79
CA GLU A 382 -27.07 -4.71 9.61
C GLU A 382 -26.89 -3.42 8.80
N PHE A 383 -25.84 -3.35 7.98
CA PHE A 383 -25.59 -2.20 7.11
C PHE A 383 -26.69 -2.03 6.05
N GLN A 384 -27.17 -3.11 5.44
CA GLN A 384 -28.30 -3.08 4.51
C GLN A 384 -29.60 -2.65 5.20
N ARG A 385 -29.90 -3.16 6.41
CA ARG A 385 -31.06 -2.75 7.22
C ARG A 385 -31.03 -1.29 7.63
N ARG A 386 -29.84 -0.68 7.75
CA ARG A 386 -29.67 0.77 7.96
C ARG A 386 -29.99 1.60 6.71
N GLY A 387 -30.35 0.96 5.58
CA GLY A 387 -30.78 1.58 4.34
C GLY A 387 -29.64 1.87 3.36
N TYR A 388 -28.56 1.09 3.39
CA TYR A 388 -27.50 1.15 2.38
C TYR A 388 -27.72 0.09 1.29
N ALA A 389 -27.42 0.43 0.04
CA ALA A 389 -27.28 -0.56 -1.02
C ALA A 389 -25.96 -1.31 -0.82
N VAL A 390 -26.01 -2.64 -0.72
CA VAL A 390 -24.83 -3.46 -0.43
C VAL A 390 -24.69 -4.55 -1.49
N ALA A 391 -23.48 -4.74 -1.99
CA ALA A 391 -23.10 -5.89 -2.82
C ALA A 391 -21.74 -6.42 -2.35
N ALA A 392 -21.51 -7.72 -2.51
CA ALA A 392 -20.27 -8.37 -2.08
C ALA A 392 -19.50 -8.93 -3.27
N VAL A 393 -18.18 -8.75 -3.26
CA VAL A 393 -17.22 -9.36 -4.18
C VAL A 393 -16.33 -10.27 -3.35
N VAL A 394 -16.39 -11.57 -3.61
CA VAL A 394 -15.62 -12.58 -2.88
C VAL A 394 -14.45 -13.04 -3.75
N ASN A 395 -13.23 -12.83 -3.24
CA ASN A 395 -12.00 -13.27 -3.87
C ASN A 395 -11.64 -14.68 -3.39
N GLU A 396 -12.22 -15.71 -4.01
CA GLU A 396 -11.96 -17.11 -3.70
C GLU A 396 -11.88 -17.93 -5.00
N TYR A 397 -10.77 -18.65 -5.16
CA TYR A 397 -10.47 -19.42 -6.37
C TYR A 397 -11.08 -20.81 -6.34
N ASP A 398 -11.30 -21.35 -5.15
CA ASP A 398 -11.90 -22.66 -4.92
C ASP A 398 -13.43 -22.58 -4.98
N GLU A 399 -14.07 -23.53 -5.68
CA GLU A 399 -15.53 -23.50 -5.88
C GLU A 399 -16.28 -23.80 -4.58
N GLU A 400 -15.89 -24.85 -3.86
CA GLU A 400 -16.60 -25.28 -2.65
C GLU A 400 -16.56 -24.21 -1.57
N ARG A 401 -15.37 -23.59 -1.39
CA ARG A 401 -15.18 -22.47 -0.46
C ARG A 401 -15.97 -21.24 -0.88
N PHE A 402 -16.02 -20.94 -2.19
CA PHE A 402 -16.85 -19.83 -2.67
C PHE A 402 -18.33 -20.06 -2.37
N GLN A 403 -18.86 -21.27 -2.61
CA GLN A 403 -20.26 -21.58 -2.33
C GLN A 403 -20.57 -21.49 -0.82
N ALA A 404 -19.66 -21.97 0.04
CA ALA A 404 -19.79 -21.84 1.49
C ALA A 404 -19.79 -20.38 1.96
N ALA A 405 -18.97 -19.52 1.33
CA ALA A 405 -18.90 -18.09 1.62
C ALA A 405 -20.11 -17.31 1.07
N ALA A 406 -20.56 -17.63 -0.15
CA ALA A 406 -21.63 -16.94 -0.85
C ALA A 406 -23.03 -17.29 -0.31
N GLY A 407 -23.26 -18.54 0.12
CA GLY A 407 -24.56 -19.02 0.59
C GLY A 407 -25.20 -18.13 1.67
N PRO A 408 -24.50 -17.83 2.78
CA PRO A 408 -25.01 -16.93 3.83
C PRO A 408 -25.30 -15.50 3.35
N LEU A 409 -24.48 -14.95 2.45
CA LEU A 409 -24.67 -13.61 1.90
C LEU A 409 -25.91 -13.54 0.99
N ILE A 410 -26.10 -14.55 0.14
CA ILE A 410 -27.27 -14.68 -0.73
C ILE A 410 -28.54 -14.87 0.11
N ALA A 411 -28.46 -15.67 1.19
CA ALA A 411 -29.58 -15.85 2.13
C ALA A 411 -29.97 -14.54 2.84
N ALA A 412 -29.01 -13.63 3.06
CA ALA A 412 -29.28 -12.28 3.56
C ALA A 412 -29.80 -11.31 2.48
N GLY A 413 -29.93 -11.74 1.22
CA GLY A 413 -30.39 -10.89 0.12
C GLY A 413 -29.31 -9.93 -0.41
N ILE A 414 -28.03 -10.26 -0.21
CA ILE A 414 -26.89 -9.47 -0.70
C ILE A 414 -26.41 -10.08 -2.03
N PRO A 415 -26.38 -9.31 -3.14
CA PRO A 415 -25.78 -9.76 -4.39
C PRO A 415 -24.30 -10.11 -4.23
N VAL A 416 -23.89 -11.28 -4.71
CA VAL A 416 -22.51 -11.78 -4.60
C VAL A 416 -21.89 -11.97 -5.97
N TYR A 417 -20.69 -11.43 -6.16
CA TYR A 417 -19.85 -11.63 -7.32
C TYR A 417 -18.56 -12.36 -6.94
N ARG A 418 -18.02 -13.15 -7.86
CA ARG A 418 -16.80 -13.93 -7.63
C ARG A 418 -15.63 -13.37 -8.42
N VAL A 419 -14.48 -13.31 -7.76
CA VAL A 419 -13.18 -13.10 -8.42
C VAL A 419 -12.34 -14.36 -8.22
N ARG A 420 -12.18 -15.14 -9.29
CA ARG A 420 -11.38 -16.38 -9.31
C ARG A 420 -9.95 -16.12 -9.75
N ASP A 421 -9.82 -15.36 -10.83
CA ASP A 421 -8.58 -15.01 -11.52
C ASP A 421 -8.69 -13.60 -12.13
N ASP A 422 -7.59 -13.10 -12.69
CA ASP A 422 -7.55 -11.74 -13.21
C ASP A 422 -8.47 -11.56 -14.44
N ALA A 423 -8.75 -12.64 -15.18
CA ALA A 423 -9.71 -12.66 -16.27
C ALA A 423 -11.16 -12.50 -15.78
N SER A 424 -11.54 -13.17 -14.68
CA SER A 424 -12.87 -13.06 -14.08
C SER A 424 -13.21 -11.66 -13.57
N ILE A 425 -12.20 -10.80 -13.32
CA ILE A 425 -12.40 -9.40 -12.94
C ILE A 425 -13.15 -8.65 -14.06
N ALA A 426 -12.80 -8.89 -15.32
CA ALA A 426 -13.47 -8.26 -16.45
C ALA A 426 -14.93 -8.73 -16.59
N ASP A 427 -15.18 -10.03 -16.37
CA ASP A 427 -16.53 -10.60 -16.38
C ASP A 427 -17.41 -10.05 -15.26
N MET A 428 -16.87 -10.00 -14.05
CA MET A 428 -17.54 -9.42 -12.88
C MET A 428 -17.91 -7.96 -13.14
N CYS A 429 -16.95 -7.14 -13.59
CA CYS A 429 -17.21 -5.74 -13.89
C CYS A 429 -18.28 -5.58 -14.98
N ARG A 430 -18.35 -6.47 -15.98
CA ARG A 430 -19.46 -6.48 -16.95
C ARG A 430 -20.80 -6.78 -16.29
N GLN A 431 -20.89 -7.80 -15.44
CA GLN A 431 -22.11 -8.13 -14.72
C GLN A 431 -22.58 -6.98 -13.83
N MET A 432 -21.66 -6.32 -13.14
CA MET A 432 -21.97 -5.19 -12.28
C MET A 432 -22.49 -3.95 -13.03
N VAL A 433 -22.16 -3.81 -14.31
CA VAL A 433 -22.56 -2.66 -15.12
C VAL A 433 -23.87 -2.90 -15.87
N LEU A 434 -24.16 -4.16 -16.17
CA LEU A 434 -25.35 -4.60 -16.89
C LEU A 434 -26.50 -5.02 -15.96
N ALA A 435 -26.23 -5.21 -14.66
CA ALA A 435 -27.23 -5.45 -13.62
C ALA A 435 -27.90 -4.16 -13.19
#